data_AF-A0A1J0VS90-F1
#
_entry.id   AF-A0A1J0VS90-F1
#
_cell.length_a   1.000
_cell.length_b   1.000
_cell.length_c   1.000
_cell.angle_alpha   90.00
_cell.angle_beta   90.00
_cell.angle_gamma   90.00
#
_symmetry.space_group_name_H-M   'P 1'
#
loop_
_entity.id
_entity.type
_entity.pdbx_description
1 polymer ?
#
loop_
_entity_poly.entity_id
_entity_poly.type
_entity_poly.pdbx_seq_one_letter_code
_entity_poly.pdbx_strand_id
1 'polypeptide(L)'
;MTRPALGLPPVFTALPMASVHAGVHGASAAVSALVGRDRDGCGDQIEVPLASCLSVAPGSALLDLDDQQHRYDVPPLARPVRMLLPTLRGVASRPDPRSQAELATAARALIPPLMDSYRCADDQLPYLFAMDHDRIPHTPLRTLEIAEAATRIGLTTQDPYRVATTDNLHDAAGLSFALRRTLCTLIAQRLAARPADVWEELLGNAGVPCAVQRTTDQWRAHPAVIPYRQVCFVG
;
A
#
# COMPACT_ATOMS: atom_id res chain seq x y z
N MET A 1 5.88 -4.55 5.15
CA MET A 1 5.84 -5.09 6.53
C MET A 1 5.72 -6.61 6.59
N THR A 2 5.00 -7.25 5.67
CA THR A 2 4.85 -8.72 5.61
C THR A 2 6.16 -9.46 5.29
N ARG A 3 7.06 -8.90 4.47
CA ARG A 3 8.33 -9.57 4.10
C ARG A 3 9.24 -9.88 5.30
N PRO A 4 9.61 -8.90 6.17
CA PRO A 4 10.34 -9.21 7.40
C PRO A 4 9.54 -10.13 8.33
N ALA A 5 8.21 -9.97 8.43
CA ALA A 5 7.35 -10.87 9.19
C ALA A 5 7.51 -12.35 8.78
N LEU A 6 7.74 -12.60 7.50
CA LEU A 6 7.88 -13.95 6.95
C LEU A 6 9.33 -14.40 6.74
N GLY A 7 10.33 -13.60 7.13
CA GLY A 7 11.75 -13.95 6.93
C GLY A 7 12.21 -13.88 5.47
N LEU A 8 11.44 -13.20 4.60
CA LEU A 8 11.83 -12.96 3.21
C LEU A 8 12.96 -11.92 3.15
N PRO A 9 13.90 -12.02 2.18
CA PRO A 9 15.00 -11.07 2.07
C PRO A 9 14.47 -9.64 1.87
N PRO A 10 15.19 -8.63 2.43
CA PRO A 10 14.82 -7.24 2.27
C PRO A 10 14.86 -6.85 0.79
N VAL A 11 13.97 -5.94 0.40
CA VAL A 11 13.96 -5.31 -0.92
C VAL A 11 14.20 -3.83 -0.69
N PHE A 12 15.25 -3.30 -1.30
CA PHE A 12 15.55 -1.89 -1.23
C PHE A 12 14.69 -1.13 -2.24
N THR A 13 14.26 0.06 -1.85
CA THR A 13 13.63 1.01 -2.77
C THR A 13 14.69 1.58 -3.72
N ALA A 14 14.28 1.89 -4.95
CA ALA A 14 15.15 2.51 -5.95
C ALA A 14 15.55 3.95 -5.57
N LEU A 15 14.80 4.59 -4.66
CA LEU A 15 15.10 5.93 -4.17
C LEU A 15 15.89 5.87 -2.84
N PRO A 16 16.94 6.70 -2.66
CA PRO A 16 17.71 6.76 -1.42
C PRO A 16 16.90 7.50 -0.34
N MET A 17 15.89 6.85 0.24
CA MET A 17 14.90 7.48 1.12
C MET A 17 15.52 8.27 2.29
N ALA A 18 16.57 7.74 2.93
CA ALA A 18 17.26 8.44 4.01
C ALA A 18 17.80 9.80 3.55
N SER A 19 18.46 9.84 2.39
CA SER A 19 19.02 11.06 1.81
C SER A 19 17.94 12.02 1.33
N VAL A 20 16.87 11.51 0.71
CA VAL A 20 15.74 12.32 0.24
C VAL A 20 15.07 13.02 1.43
N HIS A 21 14.73 12.28 2.49
CA HIS A 21 14.14 12.85 3.69
C HIS A 21 15.10 13.79 4.42
N ALA A 22 16.38 13.45 4.52
CA ALA A 22 17.38 14.33 5.12
C ALA A 22 17.50 15.67 4.37
N GLY A 23 17.40 15.66 3.04
CA GLY A 23 17.35 16.88 2.23
C GLY A 23 16.14 17.76 2.59
N VAL A 24 14.95 17.15 2.69
CA VAL A 24 13.71 17.86 3.08
C VAL A 24 13.78 18.40 4.51
N HIS A 25 14.24 17.58 5.46
CA HIS A 25 14.38 17.98 6.86
C HIS A 25 15.45 19.05 7.06
N GLY A 26 16.60 18.93 6.39
CA GLY A 26 17.66 19.93 6.42
C GLY A 26 17.21 21.27 5.85
N ALA A 27 16.51 21.27 4.71
CA ALA A 27 15.93 22.49 4.16
C ALA A 27 14.91 23.13 5.12
N SER A 28 14.02 22.33 5.70
CA SER A 28 13.01 22.80 6.66
C SER A 28 13.65 23.38 7.94
N ALA A 29 14.67 22.72 8.47
CA ALA A 29 15.42 23.17 9.63
C ALA A 29 16.19 24.48 9.34
N ALA A 30 16.83 24.59 8.16
CA ALA A 30 17.53 25.80 7.75
C ALA A 30 16.58 27.00 7.64
N VAL A 31 15.41 26.84 7.03
CA VAL A 31 14.38 27.89 6.97
C VAL A 31 13.90 28.26 8.39
N SER A 32 13.71 27.27 9.25
CA SER A 32 13.29 27.51 10.65
C SER A 32 14.35 28.30 11.43
N ALA A 33 15.63 27.97 11.26
CA ALA A 33 16.73 28.72 11.87
C ALA A 33 16.86 30.15 11.33
N LEU A 34 16.59 30.37 10.03
CA LEU A 34 16.54 31.73 9.46
C LEU A 34 15.40 32.57 10.08
N VAL A 35 14.23 31.96 10.28
CA VAL A 35 13.09 32.61 10.96
C VAL A 35 13.41 32.89 12.43
N GLY A 36 14.13 31.99 13.10
CA GLY A 36 14.63 32.21 14.47
C GLY A 36 15.60 33.39 14.53
N ARG A 37 16.61 33.39 13.65
CA ARG A 37 17.62 34.45 13.55
C ARG A 37 17.03 35.82 13.28
N ASP A 38 15.95 35.92 12.51
CA ASP A 38 15.26 37.20 12.28
C ASP A 38 14.73 37.84 13.59
N ARG A 39 14.47 37.02 14.61
CA ARG A 39 13.95 37.47 15.90
C ARG A 39 15.04 37.84 16.90
N ASP A 40 16.13 37.08 16.97
CA ASP A 40 17.15 37.21 18.01
C ASP A 40 18.56 37.55 17.51
N GLY A 41 18.78 37.54 16.19
CA GLY A 41 20.07 37.81 15.56
C GLY A 41 21.08 36.66 15.64
N CYS A 42 20.72 35.52 16.21
CA CYS A 42 21.62 34.40 16.46
C CYS A 42 21.58 33.35 15.36
N GLY A 43 22.74 32.76 15.05
CA GLY A 43 22.81 31.56 14.21
C GLY A 43 22.49 30.29 15.01
N ASP A 44 22.32 29.17 14.31
CA ASP A 44 22.04 27.87 14.91
C ASP A 44 22.94 26.76 14.32
N GLN A 45 23.15 25.67 15.06
CA GLN A 45 23.81 24.46 14.58
C GLN A 45 22.77 23.37 14.34
N ILE A 46 22.65 22.96 13.08
CA ILE A 46 21.64 21.99 12.66
C ILE A 46 22.32 20.67 12.33
N GLU A 47 21.88 19.59 12.99
CA GLU A 47 22.23 18.22 12.65
C GLU A 47 21.00 17.48 12.12
N VAL A 48 21.16 16.76 11.00
CA VAL A 48 20.09 15.94 10.41
C VAL A 48 20.59 14.51 10.21
N PRO A 49 20.46 13.63 11.22
CA PRO A 49 20.95 12.26 11.13
C PRO A 49 20.15 11.44 10.10
N LEU A 50 20.84 10.80 9.16
CA LEU A 50 20.21 9.94 8.14
C LEU A 50 19.41 8.79 8.76
N ALA A 51 19.89 8.23 9.87
CA ALA A 51 19.20 7.17 10.59
C ALA A 51 17.84 7.63 11.13
N SER A 52 17.76 8.84 11.67
CA SER A 52 16.50 9.44 12.14
C SER A 52 15.55 9.74 10.98
N CYS A 53 16.07 10.10 9.80
CA CYS A 53 15.25 10.38 8.62
C CYS A 53 14.56 9.15 8.01
N LEU A 54 14.89 7.93 8.48
CA LEU A 54 14.18 6.71 8.09
C LEU A 54 12.96 6.42 8.96
N SER A 55 12.86 6.98 10.17
CA SER A 55 11.73 6.74 11.09
C SER A 55 10.43 7.41 10.64
N VAL A 56 10.52 8.39 9.75
CA VAL A 56 9.37 9.12 9.19
C VAL A 56 8.53 8.25 8.26
N ALA A 57 9.14 7.23 7.64
CA ALA A 57 8.53 6.45 6.57
C ALA A 57 7.50 5.40 7.01
N PRO A 58 7.70 4.62 8.10
CA PRO A 58 6.84 3.47 8.36
C PRO A 58 5.51 3.82 9.03
N GLY A 59 5.25 5.09 9.33
CA GLY A 59 3.95 5.60 9.77
C GLY A 59 3.35 4.78 10.93
N SER A 60 2.10 4.33 10.75
CA SER A 60 1.37 3.54 11.74
C SER A 60 2.04 2.22 12.15
N ALA A 61 3.00 1.71 11.38
CA ALA A 61 3.66 0.45 11.73
C ALA A 61 4.83 0.59 12.70
N LEU A 62 5.25 1.82 13.03
CA LEU A 62 6.13 2.08 14.18
C LEU A 62 5.34 2.51 15.42
N LEU A 63 4.02 2.72 15.30
CA LEU A 63 3.18 3.05 16.44
C LEU A 63 2.78 1.76 17.15
N ASP A 64 3.08 1.69 18.43
CA ASP A 64 2.59 0.66 19.35
C ASP A 64 1.72 1.37 20.38
N LEU A 65 0.46 0.95 20.49
CA LEU A 65 -0.53 1.55 21.39
C LEU A 65 -1.10 0.44 22.29
N ASP A 66 -1.12 0.68 23.60
CA ASP A 66 -1.52 -0.32 24.60
C ASP A 66 -2.94 -0.90 24.35
N ASP A 67 -3.87 -0.08 23.83
CA ASP A 67 -5.25 -0.46 23.49
C ASP A 67 -5.51 -0.38 21.98
N GLN A 68 -4.56 -0.88 21.18
CA GLN A 68 -4.71 -0.92 19.73
C GLN A 68 -5.82 -1.89 19.30
N GLN A 69 -6.72 -1.40 18.45
CA GLN A 69 -7.75 -2.22 17.82
C GLN A 69 -7.13 -3.25 16.87
N HIS A 70 -7.65 -4.48 16.87
CA HIS A 70 -7.11 -5.62 16.10
C HIS A 70 -6.91 -5.31 14.61
N ARG A 71 -7.76 -4.46 14.01
CA ARG A 71 -7.66 -4.06 12.60
C ARG A 71 -6.34 -3.38 12.24
N TYR A 72 -5.69 -2.72 13.19
CA TYR A 72 -4.39 -2.06 12.95
C TYR A 72 -3.20 -2.99 13.19
N ASP A 73 -3.42 -4.26 13.56
CA ASP A 73 -2.34 -5.22 13.75
C ASP A 73 -1.53 -5.42 12.46
N VAL A 74 -0.21 -5.25 12.56
CA VAL A 74 0.72 -5.47 11.45
C VAL A 74 1.64 -6.65 11.77
N PRO A 75 1.69 -7.72 10.95
CA PRO A 75 0.80 -8.01 9.82
C PRO A 75 -0.63 -8.38 10.29
N PRO A 76 -1.66 -8.26 9.41
CA PRO A 76 -3.06 -8.57 9.72
C PRO A 76 -3.28 -10.09 9.74
N LEU A 77 -2.62 -10.75 10.68
CA LEU A 77 -2.70 -12.18 10.92
C LEU A 77 -3.41 -12.43 12.24
N ALA A 78 -4.17 -13.52 12.32
CA ALA A 78 -4.74 -13.97 13.57
C ALA A 78 -3.63 -14.12 14.63
N ARG A 79 -3.89 -13.66 15.87
CA ARG A 79 -2.94 -13.71 17.00
C ARG A 79 -2.17 -15.04 17.15
N PRO A 80 -2.78 -16.24 17.08
CA PRO A 80 -2.02 -17.50 17.20
C PRO A 80 -1.01 -17.70 16.06
N VAL A 81 -1.35 -17.27 14.84
CA VAL A 81 -0.42 -17.32 13.69
C VAL A 81 0.72 -16.34 13.91
N ARG A 82 0.44 -15.13 14.42
CA ARG A 82 1.46 -14.12 14.73
C ARG A 82 2.47 -14.63 15.77
N MET A 83 2.02 -15.35 16.80
CA MET A 83 2.90 -15.95 17.82
C MET A 83 3.83 -17.03 17.24
N LEU A 84 3.42 -17.73 16.18
CA LEU A 84 4.22 -18.77 15.52
C LEU A 84 5.21 -18.19 14.49
N LEU A 85 5.08 -16.92 14.09
CA LEU A 85 5.95 -16.28 13.09
C LEU A 85 7.45 -16.40 13.40
N PRO A 86 7.95 -16.24 14.65
CA PRO A 86 9.39 -16.37 14.93
C PRO A 86 9.92 -17.77 14.58
N THR A 87 9.15 -18.82 14.87
CA THR A 87 9.49 -20.20 14.54
C THR A 87 9.42 -20.44 13.04
N LEU A 88 8.35 -19.95 12.39
CA LEU A 88 8.19 -20.03 10.93
C LEU A 88 9.31 -19.28 10.19
N ARG A 89 9.74 -18.11 10.69
CA ARG A 89 10.88 -17.33 10.18
C ARG A 89 12.18 -18.14 10.23
N GLY A 90 12.43 -18.88 11.31
CA GLY A 90 13.61 -19.74 11.42
C GLY A 90 13.65 -20.83 10.34
N VAL A 91 12.49 -21.36 9.96
CA VAL A 91 12.35 -22.38 8.90
C VAL A 91 12.36 -21.74 7.49
N ALA A 92 11.75 -20.57 7.33
CA ALA A 92 11.61 -19.82 6.08
C ALA A 92 12.89 -19.09 5.66
N SER A 93 13.80 -18.79 6.60
CA SER A 93 15.13 -18.23 6.32
C SER A 93 16.07 -19.20 5.58
N ARG A 94 15.60 -20.41 5.21
CA ARG A 94 16.38 -21.36 4.41
C ARG A 94 16.63 -20.77 3.01
N PRO A 95 17.88 -20.81 2.50
CA PRO A 95 18.30 -20.09 1.30
C PRO A 95 17.82 -20.70 -0.03
N ASP A 96 16.88 -21.66 -0.01
CA ASP A 96 16.37 -22.27 -1.24
C ASP A 96 15.50 -21.27 -2.03
N PRO A 97 15.90 -20.87 -3.26
CA PRO A 97 15.17 -19.88 -4.04
C PRO A 97 13.72 -20.28 -4.35
N ARG A 98 13.45 -21.58 -4.50
CA ARG A 98 12.10 -22.09 -4.77
C ARG A 98 11.19 -21.89 -3.56
N SER A 99 11.63 -22.29 -2.38
CA SER A 99 10.90 -22.09 -1.11
C SER A 99 10.62 -20.61 -0.85
N GLN A 100 11.57 -19.72 -1.18
CA GLN A 100 11.38 -18.27 -1.09
C GLN A 100 10.34 -17.74 -2.09
N ALA A 101 10.34 -18.26 -3.33
CA ALA A 101 9.34 -17.89 -4.34
C ALA A 101 7.94 -18.38 -3.95
N GLU A 102 7.81 -19.59 -3.41
CA GLU A 102 6.55 -20.15 -2.89
C GLU A 102 6.03 -19.31 -1.72
N LEU A 103 6.90 -18.94 -0.76
CA LEU A 103 6.53 -18.07 0.35
C LEU A 103 6.16 -16.66 -0.10
N ALA A 104 6.87 -16.08 -1.06
CA ALA A 104 6.52 -14.79 -1.63
C ALA A 104 5.16 -14.83 -2.35
N THR A 105 4.84 -15.94 -3.01
CA THR A 105 3.52 -16.17 -3.63
C THR A 105 2.42 -16.29 -2.59
N ALA A 106 2.66 -17.07 -1.52
CA ALA A 106 1.73 -17.18 -0.39
C ALA A 106 1.52 -15.82 0.30
N ALA A 107 2.58 -15.03 0.45
CA ALA A 107 2.50 -13.69 1.03
C ALA A 107 1.65 -12.72 0.18
N ARG A 108 1.71 -12.83 -1.16
CA ARG A 108 0.85 -12.05 -2.07
C ARG A 108 -0.64 -12.39 -1.89
N ALA A 109 -0.97 -13.64 -1.55
CA ALA A 109 -2.36 -14.03 -1.26
C ALA A 109 -2.90 -13.44 0.06
N LEU A 110 -2.05 -12.76 0.85
CA LEU A 110 -2.46 -11.98 2.01
C LEU A 110 -2.79 -10.52 1.68
N ILE A 111 -2.53 -10.07 0.45
CA ILE A 111 -2.88 -8.72 0.01
C ILE A 111 -4.42 -8.63 -0.10
N PRO A 112 -5.04 -7.60 0.51
CA PRO A 112 -6.49 -7.41 0.43
C PRO A 112 -6.96 -7.16 -1.01
N PRO A 113 -8.11 -7.68 -1.45
CA PRO A 113 -8.55 -7.60 -2.85
C PRO A 113 -8.80 -6.17 -3.36
N LEU A 114 -9.12 -5.25 -2.46
CA LEU A 114 -9.38 -3.85 -2.79
C LEU A 114 -8.17 -2.95 -2.48
N MET A 115 -6.99 -3.55 -2.25
CA MET A 115 -5.70 -2.89 -2.07
C MET A 115 -4.60 -3.67 -2.81
N ASP A 116 -4.83 -3.96 -4.09
CA ASP A 116 -3.95 -4.80 -4.90
C ASP A 116 -3.81 -4.28 -6.34
N SER A 117 -2.86 -4.86 -7.07
CA SER A 117 -2.61 -4.61 -8.48
C SER A 117 -3.09 -5.77 -9.33
N TYR A 118 -3.81 -5.48 -10.40
CA TYR A 118 -4.38 -6.49 -11.28
C TYR A 118 -3.95 -6.27 -12.72
N ARG A 119 -3.69 -7.35 -13.44
CA ARG A 119 -3.25 -7.30 -14.84
C ARG A 119 -4.43 -7.05 -15.77
N CYS A 120 -4.32 -6.02 -16.61
CA CYS A 120 -5.30 -5.66 -17.63
C CYS A 120 -4.97 -6.29 -18.99
N ALA A 121 -5.81 -6.03 -20.01
CA ALA A 121 -5.67 -6.62 -21.35
C ALA A 121 -4.35 -6.26 -22.05
N ASP A 122 -3.76 -5.13 -21.69
CA ASP A 122 -2.51 -4.55 -22.21
C ASP A 122 -1.28 -4.89 -21.34
N ASP A 123 -1.41 -5.88 -20.46
CA ASP A 123 -0.39 -6.30 -19.48
C ASP A 123 -0.03 -5.24 -18.42
N GLN A 124 -0.66 -4.07 -18.44
CA GLN A 124 -0.42 -3.01 -17.46
C GLN A 124 -1.16 -3.29 -16.14
N LEU A 125 -0.70 -2.65 -15.06
CA LEU A 125 -1.14 -2.89 -13.69
C LEU A 125 -1.74 -1.62 -13.06
N PRO A 126 -3.08 -1.42 -13.09
CA PRO A 126 -3.75 -0.52 -12.16
C PRO A 126 -3.61 -1.03 -10.73
N TYR A 127 -3.29 -0.11 -9.82
CA TYR A 127 -3.35 -0.31 -8.38
C TYR A 127 -4.67 0.24 -7.84
N LEU A 128 -5.49 -0.63 -7.25
CA LEU A 128 -6.72 -0.26 -6.56
C LEU A 128 -6.42 0.03 -5.09
N PHE A 129 -7.00 1.11 -4.55
CA PHE A 129 -6.98 1.40 -3.11
C PHE A 129 -8.38 1.85 -2.66
N ALA A 130 -9.26 0.88 -2.43
CA ALA A 130 -10.69 1.11 -2.23
C ALA A 130 -11.25 0.23 -1.09
N MET A 131 -10.46 0.00 -0.05
CA MET A 131 -10.85 -0.80 1.12
C MET A 131 -11.14 0.05 2.36
N ASP A 132 -11.59 -0.63 3.42
CA ASP A 132 -11.58 -0.12 4.79
C ASP A 132 -12.44 1.12 5.07
N HIS A 133 -13.61 1.17 4.44
CA HIS A 133 -14.57 2.25 4.57
C HIS A 133 -16.00 1.72 4.42
N ASP A 134 -16.98 2.40 5.03
CA ASP A 134 -18.41 2.05 4.93
C ASP A 134 -19.05 2.28 3.53
N ARG A 135 -18.32 2.92 2.59
CA ARG A 135 -18.87 3.37 1.30
C ARG A 135 -17.99 3.00 0.12
N ILE A 136 -16.70 3.36 0.19
CA ILE A 136 -15.74 3.22 -0.92
C ILE A 136 -15.71 1.80 -1.51
N PRO A 137 -15.70 0.70 -0.73
CA PRO A 137 -15.59 -0.66 -1.25
C PRO A 137 -16.71 -1.10 -2.20
N HIS A 138 -17.88 -0.47 -2.14
CA HIS A 138 -19.02 -0.81 -3.00
C HIS A 138 -18.88 -0.26 -4.42
N THR A 139 -18.19 0.87 -4.58
CA THR A 139 -18.04 1.55 -5.87
C THR A 139 -17.24 0.72 -6.89
N PRO A 140 -16.05 0.16 -6.60
CA PRO A 140 -15.34 -0.66 -7.57
C PRO A 140 -16.14 -1.90 -7.98
N LEU A 141 -16.88 -2.53 -7.06
CA LEU A 141 -17.70 -3.71 -7.42
C LEU A 141 -18.84 -3.36 -8.38
N ARG A 142 -19.41 -2.16 -8.26
CA ARG A 142 -20.44 -1.66 -9.19
C ARG A 142 -19.83 -1.27 -10.54
N THR A 143 -18.72 -0.54 -10.55
CA THR A 143 -18.02 -0.13 -11.79
C THR A 143 -17.52 -1.33 -12.59
N LEU A 144 -17.08 -2.39 -11.91
CA LEU A 144 -16.65 -3.65 -12.53
C LEU A 144 -17.82 -4.61 -12.82
N GLU A 145 -19.06 -4.25 -12.48
CA GLU A 145 -20.26 -5.06 -12.66
C GLU A 145 -20.16 -6.45 -11.98
N ILE A 146 -19.59 -6.51 -10.78
CA ILE A 146 -19.43 -7.74 -9.99
C ILE A 146 -20.13 -7.66 -8.63
N ALA A 147 -20.86 -6.58 -8.32
CA ALA A 147 -21.56 -6.43 -7.05
C ALA A 147 -22.49 -7.63 -6.75
N GLU A 148 -23.30 -8.06 -7.72
CA GLU A 148 -24.19 -9.20 -7.54
C GLU A 148 -23.43 -10.53 -7.35
N ALA A 149 -22.35 -10.73 -8.13
CA ALA A 149 -21.48 -11.89 -7.98
C ALA A 149 -20.81 -11.92 -6.59
N ALA A 150 -20.39 -10.76 -6.08
CA ALA A 150 -19.80 -10.60 -4.75
C ALA A 150 -20.81 -10.94 -3.64
N THR A 151 -22.07 -10.51 -3.77
CA THR A 151 -23.13 -10.91 -2.83
C THR A 151 -23.40 -12.42 -2.88
N ARG A 152 -23.43 -13.02 -4.08
CA ARG A 152 -23.67 -14.47 -4.25
C ARG A 152 -22.59 -15.35 -3.61
N ILE A 153 -21.35 -14.88 -3.52
CA ILE A 153 -20.27 -15.61 -2.85
C ILE A 153 -20.27 -15.43 -1.32
N GLY A 154 -21.23 -14.69 -0.76
CA GLY A 154 -21.41 -14.57 0.69
C GLY A 154 -20.76 -13.33 1.33
N LEU A 155 -20.35 -12.36 0.53
CA LEU A 155 -19.78 -11.11 1.03
C LEU A 155 -20.87 -10.26 1.73
N THR A 156 -20.64 -9.89 2.98
CA THR A 156 -21.58 -9.11 3.78
C THR A 156 -21.13 -7.65 3.92
N THR A 157 -21.96 -6.83 4.56
CA THR A 157 -21.67 -5.42 4.81
C THR A 157 -22.04 -5.10 6.26
N GLN A 158 -21.03 -4.73 7.05
CA GLN A 158 -21.16 -4.40 8.47
C GLN A 158 -20.25 -3.21 8.80
N ASP A 159 -20.52 -2.51 9.90
CA ASP A 159 -19.68 -1.40 10.37
C ASP A 159 -18.18 -1.79 10.38
N PRO A 160 -17.30 -1.10 9.63
CA PRO A 160 -15.88 -1.41 9.58
C PRO A 160 -15.20 -1.28 10.95
N TYR A 161 -15.72 -0.46 11.87
CA TYR A 161 -15.08 -0.21 13.16
C TYR A 161 -15.51 -1.21 14.24
N ARG A 162 -16.32 -2.21 13.88
CA ARG A 162 -16.73 -3.30 14.78
C ARG A 162 -16.08 -4.61 14.36
N VAL A 163 -15.89 -5.50 15.33
CA VAL A 163 -15.43 -6.86 15.06
C VAL A 163 -16.48 -7.55 14.20
N ALA A 164 -16.15 -7.78 12.93
CA ALA A 164 -17.02 -8.45 12.00
C ALA A 164 -17.22 -9.91 12.42
N THR A 165 -18.46 -10.38 12.39
CA THR A 165 -18.81 -11.78 12.67
C THR A 165 -18.83 -12.64 11.40
N THR A 166 -18.64 -12.01 10.23
CA THR A 166 -18.70 -12.61 8.90
C THR A 166 -17.73 -11.91 7.96
N ASP A 167 -17.57 -12.42 6.74
CA ASP A 167 -16.74 -11.84 5.70
C ASP A 167 -17.29 -10.48 5.21
N ASN A 168 -16.83 -9.40 5.86
CA ASN A 168 -17.32 -8.03 5.66
C ASN A 168 -16.55 -7.29 4.56
N LEU A 169 -17.25 -6.81 3.53
CA LEU A 169 -16.67 -5.96 2.48
C LEU A 169 -16.03 -4.67 3.02
N HIS A 170 -16.61 -4.08 4.06
CA HIS A 170 -16.05 -2.87 4.69
C HIS A 170 -14.74 -3.15 5.45
N ASP A 171 -14.36 -4.42 5.61
CA ASP A 171 -13.07 -4.88 6.14
C ASP A 171 -12.42 -5.91 5.22
N ALA A 172 -11.95 -5.42 4.06
CA ALA A 172 -11.39 -6.29 3.03
C ALA A 172 -10.08 -6.99 3.48
N ALA A 173 -9.39 -6.47 4.49
CA ALA A 173 -8.24 -7.13 5.11
C ALA A 173 -8.66 -8.38 5.89
N GLY A 174 -9.78 -8.29 6.62
CA GLY A 174 -10.32 -9.34 7.47
C GLY A 174 -10.96 -10.52 6.74
N LEU A 175 -11.12 -10.46 5.42
CA LEU A 175 -11.76 -11.53 4.64
C LEU A 175 -11.04 -12.88 4.79
N SER A 176 -11.83 -13.94 4.89
CA SER A 176 -11.39 -15.32 4.85
C SER A 176 -10.60 -15.60 3.56
N PHE A 177 -9.63 -16.51 3.64
CA PHE A 177 -8.77 -16.84 2.50
C PHE A 177 -9.56 -17.27 1.26
N ALA A 178 -10.62 -18.06 1.46
CA ALA A 178 -11.47 -18.55 0.38
C ALA A 178 -12.23 -17.42 -0.31
N LEU A 179 -12.86 -16.52 0.46
CA LEU A 179 -13.61 -15.41 -0.12
C LEU A 179 -12.67 -14.40 -0.77
N ARG A 180 -11.55 -14.07 -0.12
CA ARG A 180 -10.50 -13.22 -0.66
C ARG A 180 -10.05 -13.69 -2.04
N ARG A 181 -9.68 -14.96 -2.17
CA ARG A 181 -9.24 -15.55 -3.44
C ARG A 181 -10.33 -15.44 -4.52
N THR A 182 -11.57 -15.73 -4.15
CA THR A 182 -12.71 -15.68 -5.08
C THR A 182 -12.95 -14.24 -5.56
N LEU A 183 -12.93 -13.26 -4.65
CA LEU A 183 -13.08 -11.85 -4.99
C LEU A 183 -11.93 -11.33 -5.85
N CYS A 184 -10.67 -11.69 -5.54
CA CYS A 184 -9.53 -11.37 -6.41
C CYS A 184 -9.70 -11.93 -7.83
N THR A 185 -10.26 -13.14 -7.94
CA THR A 185 -10.51 -13.77 -9.25
C THR A 185 -11.56 -13.00 -10.04
N LEU A 186 -12.66 -12.60 -9.41
CA LEU A 186 -13.72 -11.80 -10.06
C LEU A 186 -13.19 -10.43 -10.53
N ILE A 187 -12.41 -9.75 -9.68
CA ILE A 187 -11.80 -8.46 -10.01
C ILE A 187 -10.82 -8.63 -11.18
N ALA A 188 -9.92 -9.62 -11.11
CA ALA A 188 -8.94 -9.90 -12.15
C ALA A 188 -9.60 -10.21 -13.50
N GLN A 189 -10.65 -11.04 -13.51
CA GLN A 189 -11.39 -11.39 -14.73
C GLN A 189 -12.00 -10.16 -15.41
N ARG A 190 -12.55 -9.23 -14.62
CA ARG A 190 -13.13 -8.00 -15.17
C ARG A 190 -12.05 -7.06 -15.69
N LEU A 191 -11.00 -6.83 -14.90
CA LEU A 191 -9.91 -5.92 -15.30
C LEU A 191 -9.16 -6.42 -16.54
N ALA A 192 -9.05 -7.74 -16.73
CA ALA A 192 -8.46 -8.32 -17.93
C ALA A 192 -9.24 -8.06 -19.24
N ALA A 193 -10.47 -7.55 -19.17
CA ALA A 193 -11.31 -7.33 -20.36
C ALA A 193 -10.98 -6.06 -21.14
N ARG A 194 -10.25 -5.10 -20.56
CA ARG A 194 -9.90 -3.82 -21.19
C ARG A 194 -8.49 -3.36 -20.79
N PRO A 195 -7.86 -2.44 -21.53
CA PRO A 195 -6.60 -1.81 -21.15
C PRO A 195 -6.67 -1.06 -19.82
N ALA A 196 -5.52 -0.87 -19.18
CA ALA A 196 -5.45 -0.30 -17.82
C ALA A 196 -5.89 1.17 -17.74
N ASP A 197 -5.61 1.98 -18.77
CA ASP A 197 -5.99 3.40 -18.83
C ASP A 197 -7.51 3.59 -18.87
N VAL A 198 -8.23 2.75 -19.62
CA VAL A 198 -9.69 2.72 -19.66
C VAL A 198 -10.25 2.42 -18.27
N TRP A 199 -9.66 1.48 -17.53
CA TRP A 199 -10.09 1.18 -16.17
C TRP A 199 -9.74 2.29 -15.19
N GLU A 200 -8.55 2.89 -15.29
CA GLU A 200 -8.16 4.03 -14.46
C GLU A 200 -9.14 5.20 -14.64
N GLU A 201 -9.53 5.50 -15.88
CA GLU A 201 -10.53 6.53 -16.17
C GLU A 201 -11.91 6.17 -15.61
N LEU A 202 -12.43 4.96 -15.89
CA LEU A 202 -13.76 4.54 -15.44
C LEU A 202 -13.86 4.50 -13.91
N LEU A 203 -12.85 3.96 -13.24
CA LEU A 203 -12.77 3.87 -11.77
C LEU A 203 -12.56 5.25 -11.16
N GLY A 204 -11.65 6.07 -11.73
CA GLY A 204 -11.40 7.44 -11.29
C GLY A 204 -12.63 8.32 -11.38
N ASN A 205 -13.36 8.28 -12.50
CA ASN A 205 -14.61 9.01 -12.70
C ASN A 205 -15.73 8.56 -11.73
N ALA A 206 -15.69 7.29 -11.29
CA ALA A 206 -16.59 6.78 -10.27
C ALA A 206 -16.15 7.15 -8.83
N GLY A 207 -15.01 7.82 -8.65
CA GLY A 207 -14.47 8.18 -7.35
C GLY A 207 -13.72 7.05 -6.63
N VAL A 208 -13.29 6.01 -7.36
CA VAL A 208 -12.45 4.94 -6.83
C VAL A 208 -10.98 5.35 -6.94
N PRO A 209 -10.20 5.36 -5.84
CA PRO A 209 -8.77 5.57 -5.93
C PRO A 209 -8.11 4.42 -6.70
N CYS A 210 -7.69 4.73 -7.92
CA CYS A 210 -7.07 3.80 -8.84
C CYS A 210 -6.02 4.54 -9.68
N ALA A 211 -4.84 3.94 -9.86
CA ALA A 211 -3.81 4.49 -10.73
C ALA A 211 -3.00 3.38 -11.42
N VAL A 212 -2.73 3.52 -12.71
CA VAL A 212 -1.83 2.65 -13.47
C VAL A 212 -0.39 2.84 -12.99
N GLN A 213 0.28 1.74 -12.70
CA GLN A 213 1.71 1.71 -12.41
C GLN A 213 2.49 2.10 -13.67
N ARG A 214 3.31 3.14 -13.53
CA ARG A 214 4.07 3.74 -14.63
C ARG A 214 5.55 3.80 -14.30
N THR A 215 6.39 3.65 -15.32
CA THR A 215 7.82 3.94 -15.24
C THR A 215 8.06 5.43 -15.08
N THR A 216 9.28 5.82 -14.70
CA THR A 216 9.67 7.24 -14.61
C THR A 216 9.45 7.98 -15.92
N ASP A 217 9.75 7.38 -17.06
CA ASP A 217 9.59 8.01 -18.37
C ASP A 217 8.11 8.16 -18.76
N GLN A 218 7.29 7.16 -18.44
CA GLN A 218 5.83 7.25 -18.60
C GLN A 218 5.25 8.36 -17.71
N TRP A 219 5.68 8.46 -16.45
CA TRP A 219 5.27 9.54 -15.55
C TRP A 219 5.69 10.91 -16.05
N ARG A 220 6.94 11.03 -16.54
CA ARG A 220 7.41 12.27 -17.17
C ARG A 220 6.45 12.64 -18.28
N ALA A 221 6.17 11.73 -19.21
CA ALA A 221 5.29 11.95 -20.37
C ALA A 221 3.80 12.13 -20.03
N HIS A 222 3.38 11.96 -18.78
CA HIS A 222 1.98 11.98 -18.40
C HIS A 222 1.38 13.41 -18.49
N PRO A 223 0.18 13.59 -19.09
CA PRO A 223 -0.45 14.90 -19.23
C PRO A 223 -0.63 15.68 -17.92
N ALA A 224 -0.93 14.99 -16.81
CA ALA A 224 -1.07 15.63 -15.50
C ALA A 224 0.27 16.09 -14.89
N VAL A 225 1.41 15.59 -15.38
CA VAL A 225 2.75 15.92 -14.87
C VAL A 225 3.43 16.98 -15.74
N ILE A 226 3.17 16.98 -17.05
CA ILE A 226 3.77 17.91 -18.02
C ILE A 226 3.69 19.39 -17.56
N PRO A 227 2.55 19.92 -17.07
CA PRO A 227 2.46 21.31 -16.62
C PRO A 227 3.37 21.65 -15.42
N TYR A 228 3.73 20.66 -14.61
CA TYR A 228 4.54 20.82 -13.40
C TYR A 228 6.00 20.41 -13.58
N ARG A 229 6.41 20.11 -14.81
CA ARG A 229 7.81 19.87 -15.16
C ARG A 229 8.58 21.19 -14.98
N GLN A 230 8.98 21.51 -13.76
CA GLN A 230 10.08 22.45 -13.49
C GLN A 230 11.39 21.78 -13.90
N VAL A 231 11.62 21.65 -15.21
CA VAL A 231 12.90 21.23 -15.74
C VAL A 231 13.78 22.47 -15.80
N CYS A 232 14.50 22.75 -14.71
CA CYS A 232 15.76 23.46 -14.83
C CYS A 232 16.76 22.45 -15.41
N PHE A 233 17.06 22.56 -16.70
CA PHE A 233 18.30 21.99 -17.22
C PHE A 233 19.44 22.74 -16.54
N VAL A 234 20.06 22.14 -15.54
CA VAL A 234 21.39 22.57 -15.11
C VAL A 234 22.35 21.96 -16.13
N GLY A 235 22.69 22.76 -17.14
CA GLY A 235 23.74 22.45 -18.10
C GLY A 235 25.12 22.51 -17.47
#